data_AF-A0A2D6M6S9-F1
#
_entry.id   AF-A0A2D6M6S9-F1
#
_cell.length_a   1.000
_cell.length_b   1.000
_cell.length_c   1.000
_cell.angle_alpha   90.00
_cell.angle_beta   90.00
_cell.angle_gamma   90.00
#
_symmetry.space_group_name_H-M   'P 1'
#
loop_
_entity.id
_entity.type
_entity.pdbx_description
1 polymer ?
#
loop_
_entity_poly.entity_id
_entity_poly.type
_entity_poly.pdbx_seq_one_letter_code
_entity_poly.pdbx_strand_id
1 'polypeptide(L)'
;MSRFNPCATLDIVAWPGAERWVPTATQRNRIACLLSGTTKVEYVPRSQVRSVWARDHGGAAMPLAPFDFRAYARPSRTTLFVDSTETQESATWLLLHELAHIELGRNKLLRQAFRSVPKPRAYLTSDAAHESHPEEQLANQVADSWAQQLGIRPGLNRLWWRRQVNAHRGSS
;
A
#
# COMPACT_ATOMS: atom_id res chain seq x y z
N MET A 1 28.92 -16.50 -16.25
CA MET A 1 28.11 -15.35 -16.73
C MET A 1 26.86 -15.26 -15.87
N SER A 2 26.81 -14.30 -14.95
CA SER A 2 25.61 -14.05 -14.13
C SER A 2 24.53 -13.48 -15.04
N ARG A 3 23.42 -14.20 -15.25
CA ARG A 3 22.26 -13.64 -15.94
C ARG A 3 21.67 -12.61 -14.98
N PHE A 4 21.83 -11.32 -15.30
CA PHE A 4 21.02 -10.30 -14.64
C PHE A 4 19.57 -10.65 -14.91
N ASN A 5 18.84 -11.08 -13.88
CA ASN A 5 17.39 -11.13 -13.97
C ASN A 5 16.93 -9.69 -14.20
N PRO A 6 16.24 -9.39 -15.31
CA PRO A 6 15.72 -8.06 -15.52
C PRO A 6 14.77 -7.72 -14.39
N CYS A 7 14.87 -6.50 -13.86
CA CYS A 7 13.92 -6.00 -12.87
C CYS A 7 12.51 -6.04 -13.47
N ALA A 8 11.49 -6.21 -12.61
CA ALA A 8 10.11 -6.17 -13.05
C ALA A 8 9.74 -4.76 -13.57
N THR A 9 8.51 -4.60 -14.04
CA THR A 9 7.97 -3.30 -14.44
C THR A 9 7.01 -2.76 -13.39
N LEU A 10 7.13 -1.49 -13.04
CA LEU A 10 6.21 -0.79 -12.15
C LEU A 10 5.52 0.35 -12.92
N ASP A 11 4.30 0.08 -13.37
CA ASP A 11 3.51 1.00 -14.19
C ASP A 11 2.73 1.96 -13.29
N ILE A 12 3.33 3.12 -13.01
CA ILE A 12 2.74 4.14 -12.14
C ILE A 12 1.91 5.13 -12.96
N VAL A 13 0.64 5.27 -12.58
CA VAL A 13 -0.27 6.33 -13.05
C VAL A 13 -0.61 7.22 -11.85
N ALA A 14 -0.41 8.52 -11.99
CA ALA A 14 -0.82 9.51 -11.01
C ALA A 14 -2.02 10.30 -11.53
N TRP A 15 -3.07 10.40 -10.73
CA TRP A 15 -4.21 11.23 -11.02
C TRP A 15 -3.89 12.70 -10.71
N PRO A 16 -4.59 13.66 -11.35
CA PRO A 16 -4.41 15.08 -11.08
C PRO A 16 -4.46 15.40 -9.58
N GLY A 17 -3.42 16.03 -9.07
CA GLY A 17 -3.30 16.40 -7.67
C GLY A 17 -2.77 15.30 -6.76
N ALA A 18 -2.18 14.22 -7.29
CA ALA A 18 -1.49 13.17 -6.54
C ALA A 18 0.00 13.01 -6.88
N GLU A 19 0.53 13.85 -7.78
CA GLU A 19 1.84 13.69 -8.40
C GLU A 19 2.99 13.81 -7.39
N ARG A 20 2.88 14.69 -6.39
CA ARG A 20 3.96 14.94 -5.42
C ARG A 20 4.29 13.76 -4.50
N TRP A 21 3.41 12.78 -4.40
CA TRP A 21 3.61 11.57 -3.57
C TRP A 21 4.17 10.38 -4.35
N VAL A 22 4.25 10.50 -5.67
CA VAL A 22 4.82 9.47 -6.54
C VAL A 22 6.33 9.34 -6.24
N PRO A 23 6.87 8.12 -6.09
CA PRO A 23 8.31 7.93 -5.93
C PRO A 23 9.07 8.45 -7.14
N THR A 24 10.27 8.96 -6.89
CA THR A 24 11.20 9.41 -7.95
C THR A 24 11.50 8.27 -8.93
N ALA A 25 11.96 8.60 -10.14
CA ALA A 25 12.34 7.59 -11.14
C ALA A 25 13.39 6.59 -10.60
N THR A 26 14.37 7.09 -9.83
CA THR A 26 15.39 6.25 -9.18
C THR A 26 14.76 5.29 -8.17
N GLN A 27 13.89 5.77 -7.29
CA GLN A 27 13.17 4.91 -6.33
C GLN A 27 12.31 3.88 -7.07
N ARG A 28 11.56 4.29 -8.10
CA ARG A 28 10.72 3.41 -8.92
C ARG A 28 11.52 2.25 -9.51
N ASN A 29 12.68 2.54 -10.11
CA ASN A 29 13.54 1.50 -10.69
C ASN A 29 14.05 0.54 -9.62
N ARG A 30 14.48 1.05 -8.47
CA ARG A 30 14.94 0.21 -7.36
C ARG A 30 13.81 -0.66 -6.79
N ILE A 31 12.61 -0.10 -6.63
CA ILE A 31 11.41 -0.84 -6.21
C ILE A 31 11.10 -1.95 -7.21
N ALA A 32 11.14 -1.65 -8.51
CA ALA A 32 10.84 -2.62 -9.55
C ALA A 32 11.81 -3.82 -9.53
N CYS A 33 13.05 -3.62 -9.06
CA CYS A 33 14.03 -4.70 -8.86
C CYS A 33 13.74 -5.60 -7.65
N LEU A 34 12.81 -5.21 -6.76
CA LEU A 34 12.38 -6.02 -5.62
C LEU A 34 11.24 -6.99 -5.99
N LEU A 35 10.61 -6.80 -7.16
CA LEU A 35 9.39 -7.51 -7.55
C LEU A 35 9.70 -8.66 -8.52
N SER A 36 8.87 -9.70 -8.46
CA SER A 36 8.98 -10.86 -9.37
C SER A 36 8.19 -10.70 -10.68
N GLY A 37 7.49 -9.58 -10.89
CA GLY A 37 6.59 -9.41 -12.01
C GLY A 37 5.88 -8.07 -12.02
N THR A 38 5.32 -7.73 -13.18
CA THR A 38 4.76 -6.39 -13.43
C THR A 38 3.56 -6.08 -12.56
N THR A 39 3.53 -4.86 -12.03
CA THR A 39 2.44 -4.35 -11.20
C THR A 39 2.04 -2.95 -11.64
N LYS A 40 0.73 -2.71 -11.79
CA LYS A 40 0.17 -1.37 -12.01
C LYS A 40 -0.08 -0.67 -10.67
N VAL A 41 0.31 0.60 -10.57
CA VAL A 41 0.11 1.42 -9.38
C VAL A 41 -0.68 2.67 -9.76
N GLU A 42 -1.77 2.93 -9.05
CA GLU A 42 -2.53 4.18 -9.19
C GLU A 42 -2.34 5.04 -7.93
N TYR A 43 -1.85 6.27 -8.10
CA TYR A 43 -1.88 7.30 -7.06
C TYR A 43 -3.10 8.20 -7.28
N VAL A 44 -3.95 8.31 -6.26
CA VAL A 44 -5.24 8.99 -6.35
C VAL A 44 -5.39 9.97 -5.18
N PRO A 45 -5.91 11.19 -5.38
CA PRO A 45 -6.29 12.05 -4.27
C PRO A 45 -7.33 11.37 -3.36
N ARG A 46 -7.17 11.47 -2.04
CA ARG A 46 -8.10 10.83 -1.08
C ARG A 46 -9.56 11.30 -1.23
N SER A 47 -9.78 12.50 -1.74
CA SER A 47 -11.12 13.00 -2.08
C SER A 47 -11.88 12.13 -3.09
N GLN A 48 -11.16 11.31 -3.88
CA GLN A 48 -11.73 10.44 -4.92
C GLN A 48 -11.95 8.99 -4.47
N VAL A 49 -11.68 8.64 -3.19
CA VAL A 49 -11.82 7.26 -2.67
C VAL A 49 -13.17 6.64 -3.03
N ARG A 50 -14.28 7.39 -2.87
CA ARG A 50 -15.63 6.90 -3.16
C ARG A 50 -15.82 6.54 -4.63
N SER A 51 -15.33 7.39 -5.54
CA SER A 51 -15.44 7.19 -6.99
C SER A 51 -14.64 5.96 -7.43
N VAL A 52 -13.39 5.85 -6.96
CA VAL A 52 -12.52 4.70 -7.23
C VAL A 52 -13.07 3.42 -6.62
N TRP A 53 -13.60 3.47 -5.40
CA TRP A 53 -14.22 2.31 -4.77
C TRP A 53 -15.42 1.79 -5.58
N ALA A 54 -16.32 2.68 -6.01
CA ALA A 54 -17.46 2.33 -6.83
C ALA A 54 -17.04 1.69 -8.16
N ARG A 55 -16.02 2.26 -8.83
CA ARG A 55 -15.42 1.70 -10.06
C ARG A 55 -14.90 0.28 -9.83
N ASP A 56 -14.15 0.09 -8.76
CA ASP A 56 -13.38 -1.14 -8.58
C ASP A 56 -14.19 -2.27 -7.94
N HIS A 57 -15.21 -1.96 -7.14
CA HIS A 57 -16.02 -2.92 -6.40
C HIS A 57 -17.49 -2.95 -6.84
N GLY A 58 -17.81 -2.43 -8.03
CA GLY A 58 -19.13 -2.57 -8.64
C GLY A 58 -20.26 -1.95 -7.81
N GLY A 59 -20.00 -0.79 -7.20
CA GLY A 59 -20.98 -0.10 -6.36
C GLY A 59 -21.23 -0.71 -4.97
N ALA A 60 -20.43 -1.69 -4.55
CA ALA A 60 -20.48 -2.18 -3.17
C ALA A 60 -20.30 -1.03 -2.17
N ALA A 61 -21.04 -1.07 -1.06
CA ALA A 61 -20.93 -0.06 -0.02
C ALA A 61 -19.47 0.03 0.47
N MET A 62 -18.96 1.25 0.56
CA MET A 62 -17.63 1.49 1.11
C MET A 62 -17.68 1.17 2.61
N PRO A 63 -16.89 0.20 3.11
CA PRO A 63 -17.00 -0.25 4.49
C PRO A 63 -16.43 0.75 5.51
N LEU A 64 -15.81 1.84 5.04
CA LEU A 64 -14.95 2.71 5.83
C LEU A 64 -15.17 4.18 5.51
N ALA A 65 -14.86 5.09 6.45
CA ALA A 65 -14.79 6.51 6.13
C ALA A 65 -13.58 6.79 5.21
N PRO A 66 -13.59 7.88 4.41
CA PRO A 66 -12.49 8.19 3.48
C PRO A 66 -11.10 8.27 4.13
N PHE A 67 -11.05 8.64 5.41
CA PHE A 67 -9.83 8.74 6.20
C PHE A 67 -9.47 7.46 6.96
N ASP A 68 -10.15 6.34 6.75
CA ASP A 68 -9.81 5.04 7.34
C ASP A 68 -9.17 4.09 6.33
N PHE A 69 -8.99 4.55 5.10
CA PHE A 69 -8.60 3.75 3.95
C PHE A 69 -7.45 4.41 3.19
N ARG A 70 -6.25 3.82 3.23
CA ARG A 70 -5.04 4.41 2.62
C ARG A 70 -4.72 3.82 1.25
N ALA A 71 -4.94 2.54 1.08
CA ALA A 71 -4.66 1.83 -0.15
C ALA A 71 -5.36 0.48 -0.15
N TYR A 72 -5.29 -0.21 -1.28
CA TYR A 72 -5.57 -1.64 -1.36
C TYR A 72 -4.83 -2.30 -2.51
N ALA A 73 -4.52 -3.58 -2.33
CA ALA A 73 -3.90 -4.43 -3.33
C ALA A 73 -4.90 -5.40 -4.00
N ARG A 74 -4.63 -5.71 -5.27
CA ARG A 74 -5.20 -6.80 -6.07
C ARG A 74 -4.04 -7.55 -6.75
N PRO A 75 -4.24 -8.77 -7.29
CA PRO A 75 -3.14 -9.62 -7.74
C PRO A 75 -2.10 -9.01 -8.69
N SER A 76 -2.46 -7.98 -9.46
CA SER A 76 -1.57 -7.30 -10.41
C SER A 76 -1.66 -5.77 -10.35
N ARG A 77 -2.36 -5.22 -9.36
CA ARG A 77 -2.50 -3.77 -9.23
C ARG A 77 -2.67 -3.34 -7.78
N THR A 78 -2.21 -2.13 -7.46
CA THR A 78 -2.53 -1.46 -6.20
C THR A 78 -3.00 -0.04 -6.46
N THR A 79 -3.82 0.48 -5.55
CA THR A 79 -4.29 1.87 -5.58
C THR A 79 -4.02 2.52 -4.24
N LEU A 80 -3.31 3.65 -4.26
CA LEU A 80 -2.95 4.44 -3.10
C LEU A 80 -3.75 5.75 -3.10
N PHE A 81 -4.29 6.08 -1.93
CA PHE A 81 -5.03 7.32 -1.68
C PHE A 81 -4.19 8.26 -0.83
N VAL A 82 -3.85 9.41 -1.40
CA VAL A 82 -2.92 10.38 -0.81
C VAL A 82 -3.58 11.74 -0.59
N ASP A 83 -3.13 12.45 0.43
CA ASP A 83 -3.52 13.82 0.77
C ASP A 83 -2.45 14.47 1.66
N SER A 84 -2.72 15.66 2.18
CA SER A 84 -1.83 16.43 3.05
C SER A 84 -1.36 15.71 4.33
N THR A 85 -1.98 14.58 4.71
CA THR A 85 -1.56 13.79 5.87
C THR A 85 -0.39 12.85 5.55
N GLU A 86 0.00 12.74 4.28
CA GLU A 86 1.09 11.90 3.78
C GLU A 86 2.28 12.75 3.33
N THR A 87 3.50 12.22 3.49
CA THR A 87 4.70 12.68 2.80
C THR A 87 5.00 11.74 1.61
N GLN A 88 5.91 12.13 0.69
CA GLN A 88 6.35 11.20 -0.36
C GLN A 88 6.99 9.93 0.25
N GLU A 89 7.71 10.09 1.37
CA GLU A 89 8.32 8.97 2.10
C GLU A 89 7.26 7.99 2.61
N SER A 90 6.21 8.48 3.29
CA SER A 90 5.15 7.62 3.81
C SER A 90 4.29 6.99 2.71
N ALA A 91 4.04 7.72 1.62
CA ALA A 91 3.35 7.16 0.46
C ALA A 91 4.19 6.10 -0.27
N THR A 92 5.53 6.23 -0.27
CA THR A 92 6.42 5.22 -0.82
C THR A 92 6.45 3.99 0.08
N TRP A 93 6.50 4.15 1.40
CA TRP A 93 6.39 3.03 2.33
C TRP A 93 5.05 2.29 2.16
N LEU A 94 3.94 3.04 2.02
CA LEU A 94 2.61 2.47 1.76
C LEU A 94 2.60 1.67 0.45
N LEU A 95 3.26 2.17 -0.60
CA LEU A 95 3.42 1.41 -1.85
C LEU A 95 4.16 0.09 -1.61
N LEU A 96 5.26 0.11 -0.87
CA LEU A 96 6.03 -1.11 -0.55
C LEU A 96 5.18 -2.14 0.19
N HIS A 97 4.36 -1.69 1.14
CA HIS A 97 3.43 -2.55 1.86
C HIS A 97 2.41 -3.23 0.93
N GLU A 98 1.77 -2.47 0.04
CA GLU A 98 0.81 -3.05 -0.91
C GLU A 98 1.48 -3.99 -1.93
N LEU A 99 2.71 -3.68 -2.35
CA LEU A 99 3.50 -4.56 -3.20
C LEU A 99 3.90 -5.85 -2.46
N ALA A 100 4.15 -5.77 -1.15
CA ALA A 100 4.42 -6.96 -0.34
C ALA A 100 3.22 -7.91 -0.33
N HIS A 101 1.98 -7.40 -0.19
CA HIS A 101 0.78 -8.23 -0.34
C HIS A 101 0.73 -8.95 -1.70
N ILE A 102 1.07 -8.24 -2.78
CA ILE A 102 1.07 -8.83 -4.14
C ILE A 102 2.11 -9.94 -4.24
N GLU A 103 3.35 -9.71 -3.80
CA GLU A 103 4.42 -10.71 -3.85
C GLU A 103 4.11 -11.93 -2.96
N LEU A 104 3.65 -11.70 -1.72
CA LEU A 104 3.23 -12.77 -0.81
C LEU A 104 2.07 -13.59 -1.41
N GLY A 105 1.13 -12.91 -2.08
CA GLY A 105 -0.01 -13.52 -2.77
C GLY A 105 0.36 -14.37 -3.99
N ARG A 106 1.55 -14.20 -4.58
CA ARG A 106 2.06 -15.05 -5.66
C ARG A 106 2.53 -16.41 -5.15
N ASN A 107 2.98 -16.49 -3.89
CA ASN A 107 3.29 -17.77 -3.26
C ASN A 107 2.01 -18.50 -2.87
N LYS A 108 1.73 -19.63 -3.55
CA LYS A 108 0.49 -20.41 -3.33
C LYS A 108 0.34 -20.90 -1.90
N LEU A 109 1.44 -21.31 -1.24
CA LEU A 109 1.42 -21.83 0.13
C LEU A 109 1.12 -20.72 1.13
N LEU A 110 1.80 -19.59 1.03
CA LEU A 110 1.54 -18.43 1.90
C LEU A 110 0.11 -17.91 1.71
N ARG A 111 -0.35 -17.79 0.47
CA ARG A 111 -1.73 -17.40 0.17
C ARG A 111 -2.76 -18.36 0.78
N GLN A 112 -2.52 -19.67 0.74
CA GLN A 112 -3.40 -20.65 1.37
C GLN A 112 -3.37 -20.52 2.90
N ALA A 113 -2.18 -20.34 3.50
CA ALA A 113 -2.03 -20.13 4.93
C ALA A 113 -2.80 -18.88 5.41
N PHE A 114 -2.64 -17.73 4.74
CA PHE A 114 -3.35 -16.51 5.13
C PHE A 114 -4.86 -16.61 4.99
N ARG A 115 -5.37 -17.33 3.98
CA ARG A 115 -6.82 -17.58 3.83
C ARG A 115 -7.40 -18.44 4.95
N SER A 116 -6.57 -19.25 5.60
CA SER A 116 -7.01 -20.11 6.71
C SER A 116 -7.07 -19.36 8.05
N VAL A 117 -6.45 -18.18 8.14
CA VAL A 117 -6.50 -17.33 9.32
C VAL A 117 -7.84 -16.59 9.34
N PRO A 118 -8.68 -16.75 10.37
CA PRO A 118 -9.94 -16.03 10.48
C PRO A 118 -9.69 -14.53 10.57
N LYS A 119 -10.32 -13.74 9.69
CA LYS A 119 -10.30 -12.28 9.79
C LYS A 119 -11.25 -11.86 10.92
N PRO A 120 -10.83 -11.00 11.86
CA PRO A 120 -11.73 -10.44 12.86
C PRO A 120 -12.92 -9.75 12.19
N ARG A 121 -14.12 -9.79 12.80
CA ARG A 121 -15.31 -9.08 12.26
C ARG A 121 -15.07 -7.58 12.01
N ALA A 122 -14.17 -6.97 12.79
CA ALA A 122 -13.78 -5.56 12.68
C ALA A 122 -12.47 -5.34 11.90
N TYR A 123 -12.00 -6.30 11.10
CA TYR A 123 -10.70 -6.25 10.42
C TYR A 123 -10.49 -5.00 9.55
N LEU A 124 -11.54 -4.54 8.87
CA LEU A 124 -11.47 -3.35 8.03
C LEU A 124 -11.62 -2.06 8.86
N THR A 125 -12.37 -2.12 9.97
CA THR A 125 -12.84 -0.93 10.71
C THR A 125 -12.01 -0.60 11.96
N SER A 126 -11.18 -1.54 12.44
CA SER A 126 -10.37 -1.36 13.65
C SER A 126 -8.89 -1.46 13.32
N ASP A 127 -8.15 -0.37 13.59
CA ASP A 127 -6.69 -0.34 13.47
C ASP A 127 -6.07 -1.53 14.22
N ALA A 128 -6.52 -1.82 15.46
CA ALA A 128 -6.00 -2.94 16.25
C ALA A 128 -6.25 -4.33 15.61
N ALA A 129 -7.41 -4.53 14.99
CA ALA A 129 -7.75 -5.79 14.33
C ALA A 129 -6.94 -5.98 13.04
N HIS A 130 -6.62 -4.89 12.35
CA HIS A 130 -5.78 -4.91 11.15
C HIS A 130 -4.31 -5.17 11.52
N GLU A 131 -3.77 -4.45 12.51
CA GLU A 131 -2.37 -4.58 12.95
C GLU A 131 -2.04 -5.92 13.61
N SER A 132 -3.06 -6.64 14.11
CA SER A 132 -2.87 -7.99 14.69
C SER A 132 -2.92 -9.12 13.66
N HIS A 133 -3.27 -8.82 12.40
CA HIS A 133 -3.43 -9.85 11.39
C HIS A 133 -2.08 -10.30 10.84
N PRO A 134 -1.79 -11.63 10.79
CA PRO A 134 -0.49 -12.13 10.38
C PRO A 134 -0.04 -11.71 8.98
N GLU A 135 -0.98 -11.61 8.04
CA GLU A 135 -0.67 -11.14 6.67
C GLU A 135 -0.21 -9.68 6.67
N GLU A 136 -0.86 -8.82 7.45
CA GLU A 136 -0.53 -7.39 7.56
C GLU A 136 0.82 -7.21 8.26
N GLN A 137 1.08 -8.00 9.31
CA GLN A 137 2.37 -7.98 10.01
C GLN A 137 3.52 -8.43 9.10
N LEU A 138 3.32 -9.48 8.31
CA LEU A 138 4.35 -9.90 7.36
C LEU A 138 4.55 -8.87 6.24
N ALA A 139 3.46 -8.31 5.71
CA ALA A 139 3.55 -7.23 4.72
C ALA A 139 4.30 -6.01 5.27
N ASN A 140 4.04 -5.61 6.51
CA ASN A 140 4.77 -4.55 7.21
C ASN A 140 6.27 -4.87 7.33
N GLN A 141 6.63 -6.08 7.73
CA GLN A 141 8.04 -6.49 7.87
C GLN A 141 8.79 -6.48 6.53
N VAL A 142 8.15 -6.98 5.47
CA VAL A 142 8.71 -6.94 4.10
C VAL A 142 8.87 -5.48 3.64
N ALA A 143 7.85 -4.66 3.84
CA ALA A 143 7.88 -3.24 3.49
C ALA A 143 8.99 -2.49 4.24
N ASP A 144 9.17 -2.74 5.53
CA ASP A 144 10.23 -2.15 6.34
C ASP A 144 11.62 -2.57 5.86
N SER A 145 11.80 -3.85 5.52
CA SER A 145 13.06 -4.35 4.95
C SER A 145 13.38 -3.67 3.60
N TRP A 146 12.39 -3.57 2.71
CA TRP A 146 12.54 -2.86 1.44
C TRP A 146 12.79 -1.36 1.63
N ALA A 147 12.08 -0.73 2.57
CA ALA A 147 12.27 0.69 2.90
C ALA A 147 13.71 0.94 3.36
N GLN A 148 14.24 0.12 4.27
CA GLN A 148 15.63 0.20 4.72
C GLN A 148 16.62 0.08 3.55
N GLN A 149 16.42 -0.88 2.64
CA GLN A 149 17.26 -1.01 1.43
C GLN A 149 17.23 0.26 0.57
N LEU A 150 16.09 0.94 0.50
CA LEU A 150 15.89 2.15 -0.29
C LEU A 150 16.36 3.43 0.42
N GLY A 151 16.75 3.37 1.69
CA GLY A 151 17.09 4.55 2.51
C GLY A 151 15.86 5.33 2.98
N ILE A 152 14.71 4.66 3.06
CA ILE A 152 13.44 5.18 3.57
C ILE A 152 13.29 4.75 5.03
N ARG A 153 12.76 5.64 5.88
CA ARG A 153 12.50 5.32 7.28
C ARG A 153 11.48 4.17 7.40
N PRO A 154 11.80 3.10 8.15
CA PRO A 154 10.84 2.03 8.43
C PRO A 154 9.77 2.48 9.43
N GLY A 155 8.69 1.71 9.54
CA GLY A 155 7.64 1.93 10.54
C GLY A 155 6.65 3.05 10.21
N LEU A 156 6.51 3.42 8.92
CA LEU A 156 5.51 4.40 8.46
C LEU A 156 4.11 3.78 8.25
N ASN A 157 3.78 2.84 9.13
CA ASN A 157 2.57 2.02 9.12
C ASN A 157 1.31 2.81 9.49
N ARG A 158 0.17 2.10 9.59
CA ARG A 158 -1.13 2.70 9.89
C ARG A 158 -1.14 3.49 11.19
N LEU A 159 -0.44 3.03 12.23
CA LEU A 159 -0.35 3.73 13.52
C LEU A 159 0.40 5.06 13.39
N TRP A 160 1.52 5.09 12.64
CA TRP A 160 2.23 6.33 12.35
C TRP A 160 1.32 7.33 11.62
N TRP A 161 0.64 6.86 10.58
CA TRP A 161 -0.25 7.71 9.77
C TRP A 161 -1.43 8.25 10.57
N ARG A 162 -2.02 7.43 11.44
CA ARG A 162 -3.18 7.85 12.25
C ARG A 162 -2.85 9.04 13.15
N ARG A 163 -1.61 9.12 13.66
CA ARG A 163 -1.13 10.29 14.40
C ARG A 163 -1.11 11.55 13.53
N GLN A 164 -0.70 11.45 12.27
CA GLN A 164 -0.69 12.58 11.32
C GLN A 164 -2.12 13.06 11.01
N VAL A 165 -3.05 12.13 10.74
CA VAL A 165 -4.46 12.46 10.50
C VAL A 165 -5.07 13.21 11.69
N ASN A 166 -4.84 12.71 12.91
CA ASN A 166 -5.37 13.34 14.12
C ASN A 166 -4.79 14.74 14.35
N ALA A 167 -3.48 14.92 14.12
CA ALA A 167 -2.84 16.24 14.20
C ALA A 167 -3.41 17.23 13.16
N HIS A 168 -3.63 16.76 11.93
CA HIS A 168 -4.20 17.57 10.85
C HIS A 168 -5.63 18.04 11.17
N ARG A 169 -6.45 17.15 11.71
CA ARG A 169 -7.83 17.46 12.14
C ARG A 169 -7.90 18.41 13.33
N GLY A 170 -6.95 18.33 14.27
CA GLY A 170 -6.87 19.25 15.41
C GLY A 170 -6.36 20.65 15.06
N SER A 171 -5.89 20.85 13.82
CA SER A 171 -5.34 22.12 13.32
C SER A 171 -6.28 22.83 12.33
N SER A 172 -7.50 22.30 12.14
CA SER A 172 -8.56 22.84 11.27
C SER A 172 -9.68 23.42 12.13
#